data_AF-A0A7W0YSA0-F1
#
_entry.id   AF-A0A7W0YSA0-F1
#
_cell.length_a   1.000
_cell.length_b   1.000
_cell.length_c   1.000
_cell.angle_alpha   90.00
_cell.angle_beta   90.00
_cell.angle_gamma   90.00
#
_symmetry.space_group_name_H-M   'P 1'
#
loop_
_entity.id
_entity.type
_entity.pdbx_description
1 polymer ?
#
loop_
_entity_poly.entity_id
_entity_poly.type
_entity_poly.pdbx_seq_one_letter_code
_entity_poly.pdbx_strand_id
1 'polypeptide(L)'
;MPPQKSEERPFAALLLPDILELLDTSPGDLAAETEELHPANLADVAQALPSGRVVEFLRALPAARAADVLEYLDDDIRTDVLEALSTTQAAELVSEMTPDDRADALEELEDERADEILSEISTEARGETERLLAYPADSA
;
A
#
# COMPACT_ATOMS: atom_id res chain seq x y z
N MET A 1 -14.05 -22.22 -7.48
CA MET A 1 -14.75 -21.03 -8.00
C MET A 1 -13.72 -19.91 -8.00
N PRO A 2 -13.60 -19.10 -9.06
CA PRO A 2 -12.77 -17.89 -8.96
C PRO A 2 -13.45 -16.95 -7.95
N PRO A 3 -12.68 -16.18 -7.16
CA PRO A 3 -13.26 -15.30 -6.16
C PRO A 3 -14.01 -14.14 -6.84
N GLN A 4 -15.22 -13.87 -6.35
CA GLN A 4 -16.03 -12.71 -6.67
C GLN A 4 -15.40 -11.47 -6.01
N LYS A 5 -14.42 -10.81 -6.63
CA LYS A 5 -13.79 -9.59 -6.05
C LYS A 5 -14.24 -8.27 -6.68
N SER A 6 -15.18 -8.26 -7.63
CA SER A 6 -15.61 -7.01 -8.29
C SER A 6 -17.04 -6.55 -8.01
N GLU A 7 -17.87 -7.29 -7.24
CA GLU A 7 -19.32 -7.01 -7.20
C GLU A 7 -19.83 -6.20 -6.00
N GLU A 8 -19.05 -5.93 -4.95
CA GLU A 8 -19.57 -5.22 -3.76
C GLU A 8 -18.59 -4.22 -3.12
N ARG A 9 -18.00 -3.31 -3.91
CA ARG A 9 -17.40 -2.07 -3.35
C ARG A 9 -18.31 -0.86 -3.65
N PRO A 10 -19.52 -0.78 -3.07
CA PRO A 10 -20.45 0.31 -3.35
C PRO A 10 -19.87 1.68 -2.96
N PHE A 11 -18.97 1.70 -1.97
CA PHE A 11 -18.26 2.90 -1.56
C PHE A 11 -17.24 3.35 -2.63
N ALA A 12 -16.39 2.43 -3.12
CA ALA A 12 -15.41 2.75 -4.15
C ALA A 12 -16.07 3.29 -5.42
N ALA A 13 -17.16 2.67 -5.86
CA ALA A 13 -17.89 3.10 -7.06
C ALA A 13 -18.44 4.53 -6.97
N LEU A 14 -18.74 5.02 -5.75
CA LEU A 14 -19.24 6.38 -5.55
C LEU A 14 -18.13 7.43 -5.69
N LEU A 15 -16.94 7.14 -5.19
CA LEU A 15 -15.83 8.10 -5.15
C LEU A 15 -14.87 7.99 -6.33
N LEU A 16 -14.82 6.85 -7.01
CA LEU A 16 -13.87 6.59 -8.09
C LEU A 16 -13.87 7.69 -9.18
N PRO A 17 -15.02 8.21 -9.66
CA PRO A 17 -15.01 9.29 -10.65
C PRO A 17 -14.33 10.57 -10.12
N ASP A 18 -14.64 10.96 -8.88
CA ASP A 18 -14.10 12.17 -8.25
C ASP A 18 -12.59 12.01 -7.99
N ILE A 19 -12.16 10.84 -7.54
CA ILE A 19 -10.73 10.54 -7.31
C ILE A 19 -9.95 10.54 -8.63
N LEU A 20 -10.51 9.98 -9.71
CA LEU A 20 -9.86 10.03 -11.02
C LEU A 20 -9.74 11.47 -11.53
N GLU A 21 -10.79 12.28 -11.41
CA GLU A 21 -10.76 13.69 -11.78
C GLU A 21 -9.73 14.46 -10.93
N LEU A 22 -9.68 14.20 -9.62
CA LEU A 22 -8.76 14.87 -8.73
C LEU A 22 -7.31 14.53 -9.04
N LEU A 23 -7.00 13.26 -9.32
CA LEU A 23 -5.66 12.85 -9.75
C LEU A 23 -5.23 13.50 -11.07
N ASP A 24 -6.17 13.74 -12.00
CA ASP A 24 -5.88 14.37 -13.28
C ASP A 24 -5.72 15.90 -13.19
N THR A 25 -6.42 16.55 -12.26
CA THR A 25 -6.55 18.01 -12.20
C THR A 25 -5.76 18.66 -11.07
N SER A 26 -5.83 18.09 -9.87
CA SER A 26 -5.25 18.61 -8.63
C SER A 26 -4.82 17.48 -7.69
N PRO A 27 -3.83 16.63 -8.07
CA PRO A 27 -3.42 15.50 -7.24
C PRO A 27 -2.91 15.93 -5.85
N GLY A 28 -2.38 17.16 -5.72
CA GLY A 28 -1.93 17.71 -4.43
C GLY A 28 -3.05 17.94 -3.42
N ASP A 29 -4.31 18.03 -3.87
CA ASP A 29 -5.46 18.24 -2.99
C ASP A 29 -6.06 16.91 -2.50
N LEU A 30 -5.67 15.77 -3.09
CA LEU A 30 -6.18 14.43 -2.75
C LEU A 30 -6.13 14.14 -1.24
N ALA A 31 -5.01 14.47 -0.61
CA ALA A 31 -4.82 14.26 0.82
C ALA A 31 -5.84 15.03 1.67
N ALA A 32 -6.15 16.27 1.31
CA ALA A 32 -7.10 17.11 2.03
C ALA A 32 -8.54 16.69 1.76
N GLU A 33 -8.89 16.45 0.50
CA GLU A 33 -10.25 16.04 0.10
C GLU A 33 -10.63 14.66 0.62
N THR A 34 -9.65 13.82 0.94
CA THR A 34 -9.87 12.50 1.50
C THR A 34 -9.59 12.40 2.99
N GLU A 35 -9.27 13.48 3.70
CA GLU A 35 -8.70 13.42 5.06
C GLU A 35 -9.55 12.63 6.06
N GLU A 36 -10.88 12.74 5.96
CA GLU A 36 -11.86 12.10 6.85
C GLU A 36 -12.15 10.64 6.49
N LEU A 37 -11.63 10.15 5.35
CA LEU A 37 -11.85 8.77 4.90
C LEU A 37 -10.94 7.79 5.64
N HIS A 38 -11.50 6.66 6.04
CA HIS A 38 -10.72 5.57 6.62
C HIS A 38 -9.76 4.97 5.57
N PRO A 39 -8.52 4.58 5.93
CA PRO A 39 -7.58 3.96 5.00
C PRO A 39 -8.15 2.75 4.24
N ALA A 40 -8.87 1.85 4.91
CA ALA A 40 -9.56 0.72 4.26
C ALA A 40 -10.52 1.14 3.12
N ASN A 41 -11.24 2.25 3.28
CA ASN A 41 -12.13 2.77 2.23
C ASN A 41 -11.33 3.36 1.05
N LEU A 42 -10.19 3.97 1.33
CA LEU A 42 -9.26 4.46 0.30
C LEU A 42 -8.58 3.29 -0.42
N ALA A 43 -8.26 2.21 0.29
CA ALA A 43 -7.77 0.98 -0.30
C ALA A 43 -8.81 0.36 -1.23
N ASP A 44 -10.09 0.34 -0.84
CA ASP A 44 -11.18 -0.10 -1.74
C ASP A 44 -11.26 0.73 -3.03
N VAL A 45 -11.08 2.05 -2.94
CA VAL A 45 -11.01 2.93 -4.11
C VAL A 45 -9.76 2.64 -4.93
N ALA A 46 -8.60 2.54 -4.28
CA ALA A 46 -7.32 2.29 -4.93
C ALA A 46 -7.35 0.97 -5.73
N GLN A 47 -7.92 -0.09 -5.16
CA GLN A 47 -8.09 -1.38 -5.84
C GLN A 47 -9.11 -1.36 -6.99
N ALA A 48 -9.94 -0.32 -7.08
CA ALA A 48 -10.85 -0.11 -8.21
C ALA A 48 -10.23 0.80 -9.29
N LEU A 49 -9.08 1.41 -9.03
CA LEU A 49 -8.35 2.19 -10.03
C LEU A 49 -7.70 1.27 -11.08
N PRO A 50 -7.46 1.78 -12.30
CA PRO A 50 -6.52 1.13 -13.21
C PRO A 50 -5.15 0.98 -12.54
N SER A 51 -4.47 -0.15 -12.73
CA SER A 51 -3.21 -0.48 -12.04
C SER A 51 -2.15 0.63 -12.09
N GLY A 52 -1.99 1.31 -13.25
CA GLY A 52 -1.06 2.42 -13.39
C GLY A 52 -1.39 3.67 -12.56
N ARG A 53 -2.64 3.83 -12.10
CA ARG A 53 -3.10 4.97 -11.30
C ARG A 53 -2.96 4.74 -9.80
N VAL A 54 -2.79 3.50 -9.35
CA VAL A 54 -2.65 3.17 -7.91
C VAL A 54 -1.39 3.82 -7.32
N VAL A 55 -0.28 3.76 -8.04
CA VAL A 55 0.99 4.39 -7.62
C VAL A 55 0.86 5.92 -7.58
N GLU A 56 0.16 6.53 -8.54
CA GLU A 56 -0.12 7.97 -8.53
C GLU A 56 -0.98 8.37 -7.34
N PHE A 57 -2.01 7.58 -7.05
CA PHE A 57 -2.88 7.75 -5.90
C PHE A 57 -2.12 7.74 -4.58
N LEU A 58 -1.29 6.72 -4.36
CA LEU A 58 -0.49 6.61 -3.13
C LEU A 58 0.54 7.74 -2.99
N ARG A 59 1.18 8.14 -4.10
CA ARG A 59 2.14 9.28 -4.10
C ARG A 59 1.49 10.63 -3.82
N ALA A 60 0.19 10.75 -4.03
CA ALA A 60 -0.57 11.96 -3.73
C ALA A 60 -1.02 12.03 -2.26
N LEU A 61 -0.78 10.97 -1.47
CA LEU A 61 -1.03 10.94 -0.02
C LEU A 61 0.28 11.17 0.76
N PRO A 62 0.21 11.68 2.00
CA PRO A 62 1.36 11.66 2.92
C PRO A 62 1.82 10.22 3.17
N ALA A 63 3.14 10.01 3.33
CA ALA A 63 3.74 8.68 3.45
C ALA A 63 3.05 7.77 4.49
N ALA A 64 2.81 8.29 5.71
CA ALA A 64 2.10 7.55 6.76
C ALA A 64 0.70 7.10 6.33
N ARG A 65 -0.06 7.98 5.67
CA ARG A 65 -1.40 7.64 5.18
C ARG A 65 -1.36 6.69 3.99
N ALA A 66 -0.36 6.83 3.11
CA ALA A 66 -0.15 5.91 2.01
C ALA A 66 0.20 4.51 2.50
N ALA A 67 1.02 4.42 3.56
CA ALA A 67 1.32 3.17 4.25
C ALA A 67 0.07 2.54 4.85
N ASP A 68 -0.73 3.31 5.62
CA ASP A 68 -2.01 2.83 6.16
C ASP A 68 -2.92 2.27 5.03
N VAL A 69 -2.97 2.93 3.87
CA VAL A 69 -3.76 2.43 2.73
C VAL A 69 -3.17 1.14 2.16
N LEU A 70 -1.84 1.08 2.03
CA LEU A 70 -1.12 -0.08 1.51
C LEU A 70 -1.36 -1.34 2.37
N GLU A 71 -1.48 -1.20 3.68
CA GLU A 71 -1.81 -2.30 4.62
C GLU A 71 -3.18 -2.95 4.32
N TYR A 72 -4.15 -2.19 3.80
CA TYR A 72 -5.49 -2.70 3.44
C TYR A 72 -5.64 -3.12 1.98
N LEU A 73 -4.61 -2.97 1.15
CA LEU A 73 -4.68 -3.44 -0.23
C LEU A 73 -4.64 -4.97 -0.28
N ASP A 74 -5.30 -5.54 -1.29
CA ASP A 74 -5.06 -6.93 -1.66
C ASP A 74 -3.57 -7.16 -1.95
N ASP A 75 -3.02 -8.27 -1.43
CA ASP A 75 -1.62 -8.70 -1.52
C ASP A 75 -1.01 -8.55 -2.93
N ASP A 76 -1.75 -9.01 -3.95
CA ASP A 76 -1.33 -8.90 -5.37
C ASP A 76 -1.09 -7.44 -5.79
N ILE A 77 -1.98 -6.52 -5.39
CA ILE A 77 -1.89 -5.10 -5.76
C ILE A 77 -0.82 -4.40 -4.92
N ARG A 78 -0.71 -4.75 -3.64
CA ARG A 78 0.35 -4.26 -2.75
C ARG A 78 1.73 -4.61 -3.33
N THR A 79 1.92 -5.85 -3.74
CA THR A 79 3.14 -6.35 -4.39
C THR A 79 3.45 -5.56 -5.66
N ASP A 80 2.48 -5.47 -6.60
CA ASP A 80 2.63 -4.72 -7.85
C ASP A 80 3.06 -3.26 -7.60
N VAL A 81 2.51 -2.62 -6.56
CA VAL A 81 2.88 -1.25 -6.17
C VAL A 81 4.31 -1.18 -5.64
N LEU A 82 4.69 -2.05 -4.72
CA LEU A 82 6.03 -2.04 -4.10
C LEU A 82 7.13 -2.37 -5.11
N GLU A 83 6.84 -3.19 -6.11
CA GLU A 83 7.71 -3.46 -7.26
C GLU A 83 7.83 -2.26 -8.21
N ALA A 84 6.75 -1.51 -8.42
CA ALA A 84 6.74 -0.35 -9.31
C ALA A 84 7.40 0.91 -8.72
N LEU A 85 7.52 0.99 -7.39
CA LEU A 85 8.16 2.11 -6.69
C LEU A 85 9.69 2.02 -6.75
N SER A 86 10.37 3.17 -6.68
CA SER A 86 11.83 3.13 -6.44
C SER A 86 12.10 2.55 -5.05
N THR A 87 13.28 1.94 -4.84
CA THR A 87 13.63 1.34 -3.54
C THR A 87 13.47 2.33 -2.39
N THR A 88 13.90 3.58 -2.57
CA THR A 88 13.74 4.63 -1.54
C THR A 88 12.26 4.94 -1.25
N GLN A 89 11.40 4.97 -2.27
CA GLN A 89 9.96 5.23 -2.07
C GLN A 89 9.28 4.07 -1.36
N ALA A 90 9.58 2.83 -1.77
CA ALA A 90 9.05 1.65 -1.11
C ALA A 90 9.53 1.59 0.35
N ALA A 91 10.82 1.85 0.60
CA ALA A 91 11.40 1.93 1.94
C ALA A 91 10.73 2.98 2.83
N GLU A 92 10.44 4.16 2.29
CA GLU A 92 9.69 5.21 2.99
C GLU A 92 8.32 4.72 3.41
N LEU A 93 7.55 4.09 2.51
CA LEU A 93 6.21 3.58 2.82
C LEU A 93 6.24 2.44 3.84
N VAL A 94 7.08 1.41 3.64
CA VAL A 94 7.10 0.27 4.57
C VAL A 94 7.64 0.66 5.95
N SER A 95 8.47 1.71 6.03
CA SER A 95 8.94 2.22 7.33
C SER A 95 7.83 2.83 8.18
N GLU A 96 6.75 3.31 7.56
CA GLU A 96 5.59 3.87 8.26
C GLU A 96 4.57 2.79 8.66
N MET A 97 4.68 1.58 8.10
CA MET A 97 3.82 0.46 8.45
C MET A 97 4.11 -0.10 9.84
N THR A 98 3.12 -0.81 10.40
CA THR A 98 3.37 -1.63 11.58
C THR A 98 4.44 -2.71 11.28
N PRO A 99 5.21 -3.18 12.28
CA PRO A 99 6.23 -4.20 12.04
C PRO A 99 5.69 -5.50 11.43
N ASP A 100 4.49 -5.92 11.84
CA ASP A 100 3.82 -7.13 11.33
C ASP A 100 3.41 -6.94 9.87
N ASP A 101 2.69 -5.86 9.55
CA ASP A 101 2.26 -5.58 8.16
C ASP A 101 3.46 -5.35 7.22
N ARG A 102 4.54 -4.71 7.71
CA ARG A 102 5.79 -4.59 6.95
C ARG A 102 6.41 -5.96 6.65
N ALA A 103 6.39 -6.88 7.61
CA ALA A 103 6.94 -8.22 7.40
C ALA A 103 6.11 -8.97 6.36
N ASP A 104 4.78 -8.97 6.49
CA ASP A 104 3.86 -9.61 5.55
C ASP A 104 4.04 -9.03 4.13
N ALA A 105 4.08 -7.69 4.00
CA ALA A 105 4.26 -7.02 2.72
C ALA A 105 5.60 -7.32 2.05
N LEU A 106 6.67 -7.58 2.81
CA LEU A 106 7.99 -7.90 2.27
C LEU A 106 8.16 -9.40 2.00
N GLU A 107 7.45 -10.27 2.72
CA GLU A 107 7.45 -11.73 2.47
C GLU A 107 6.81 -12.08 1.10
N GLU A 108 5.91 -11.23 0.60
CA GLU A 108 5.23 -11.41 -0.69
C GLU A 108 6.09 -11.04 -1.90
N LEU A 109 7.15 -10.25 -1.71
CA LEU A 109 7.99 -9.76 -2.81
C LEU A 109 9.03 -10.80 -3.24
N GLU A 110 9.63 -10.60 -4.42
CA GLU A 110 10.85 -11.31 -4.79
C GLU A 110 11.97 -11.03 -3.77
N ASP A 111 12.71 -12.07 -3.35
CA ASP A 111 13.77 -11.98 -2.32
C ASP A 111 14.72 -10.79 -2.54
N GLU A 112 15.19 -10.61 -3.78
CA GLU A 112 16.11 -9.51 -4.15
C GLU A 112 15.45 -8.14 -3.92
N ARG A 113 14.16 -8.02 -4.22
CA ARG A 113 13.41 -6.78 -4.04
C ARG A 113 13.16 -6.47 -2.56
N ALA A 114 12.81 -7.48 -1.77
CA ALA A 114 12.64 -7.34 -0.33
C ALA A 114 13.95 -6.90 0.34
N ASP A 115 15.08 -7.54 -0.03
CA ASP A 115 16.42 -7.21 0.47
C ASP A 115 16.83 -5.77 0.13
N GLU A 116 16.57 -5.32 -1.10
CA GLU A 116 16.82 -3.93 -1.51
C GLU A 116 16.07 -2.94 -0.61
N ILE A 117 14.77 -3.17 -0.39
CA ILE A 117 13.93 -2.27 0.43
C ILE A 117 14.38 -2.31 1.89
N LEU A 118 14.62 -3.50 2.45
CA LEU A 118 15.15 -3.67 3.80
C LEU A 118 16.49 -2.95 3.97
N SER A 119 17.33 -2.91 2.92
CA SER A 119 18.62 -2.25 2.95
C SER A 119 18.55 -0.72 3.15
N GLU A 120 17.41 -0.11 2.81
CA GLU A 120 17.16 1.34 2.86
C GLU A 120 16.40 1.79 4.12
N ILE A 121 15.72 0.89 4.84
CA ILE A 121 15.07 1.23 6.12
C ILE A 121 16.08 1.28 7.28
N SER A 122 15.67 1.90 8.39
CA SER A 122 16.52 2.03 9.58
C SER A 122 16.93 0.66 10.14
N THR A 123 18.11 0.59 10.76
CA THR A 123 18.61 -0.66 11.40
C THR A 123 17.65 -1.22 12.44
N GLU A 124 16.92 -0.34 13.14
CA GLU A 124 15.92 -0.74 14.14
C GLU A 124 14.73 -1.42 13.47
N ALA A 125 14.11 -0.74 12.49
CA ALA A 125 12.97 -1.28 11.74
C ALA A 125 13.33 -2.57 10.99
N ARG A 126 14.52 -2.63 10.37
CA ARG A 126 15.04 -3.85 9.74
C ARG A 126 15.14 -5.00 10.73
N GLY A 127 15.76 -4.76 11.88
CA GLY A 127 15.93 -5.80 12.89
C GLY A 127 14.61 -6.31 13.47
N GLU A 128 13.57 -5.46 13.55
CA GLU A 128 12.21 -5.89 13.92
C GLU A 128 11.61 -6.79 12.84
N THR A 129 11.67 -6.37 11.58
CA THR A 129 11.11 -7.11 10.45
C THR A 129 11.82 -8.44 10.21
N GLU A 130 13.15 -8.48 10.25
CA GLU A 130 13.92 -9.72 10.11
C GLU A 130 13.56 -10.75 11.19
N ARG A 131 13.19 -10.30 12.40
CA ARG A 131 12.71 -11.21 13.45
C ARG A 131 11.35 -11.78 13.09
N LEU A 132 10.43 -10.97 12.59
CA LEU A 132 9.09 -11.40 12.22
C LEU A 132 9.12 -12.36 11.02
N LEU A 133 9.90 -12.06 9.98
CA LEU A 133 10.14 -12.95 8.85
C LEU A 133 10.76 -14.30 9.25
N ALA A 134 11.51 -14.36 10.35
CA ALA A 134 12.10 -15.60 10.85
C ALA A 134 11.11 -16.51 11.61
N TYR A 135 9.94 -16.00 12.00
CA TYR A 135 8.90 -16.75 12.71
C TYR A 135 7.61 -16.79 11.86
N PRO A 136 7.32 -17.88 11.13
CA PRO A 136 6.10 -17.96 10.36
C PRO A 136 4.87 -17.83 11.28
N ALA A 137 3.84 -17.14 10.77
CA ALA A 137 2.61 -16.74 11.47
C ALA A 137 1.76 -17.88 12.09
N ASP A 138 2.24 -19.13 12.08
CA ASP A 138 1.59 -20.33 12.60
C ASP A 138 1.90 -20.61 14.11
N SER A 139 2.28 -19.58 14.87
CA SER A 139 2.71 -19.73 16.27
C SER A 139 1.86 -19.02 17.33
N ALA A 140 0.66 -18.54 16.97
CA ALA A 140 -0.34 -18.00 17.91
C ALA A 140 -1.28 -19.08 18.49
#